data_AF-A0A6I9QUV8-F1
#
_entry.id   AF-A0A6I9QUV8-F1
#
_cell.length_a   1.000
_cell.length_b   1.000
_cell.length_c   1.000
_cell.angle_alpha   90.00
_cell.angle_beta   90.00
_cell.angle_gamma   90.00
#
_symmetry.space_group_name_H-M   'P 1'
#
loop_
_entity.id
_entity.type
_entity.pdbx_description
1 polymer ?
#
loop_
_entity_poly.entity_id
_entity_poly.type
_entity_poly.pdbx_seq_one_letter_code
_entity_poly.pdbx_strand_id
1 'polypeptide(L)'
;MASLNSFLLLSLLSLLACAARGQLSPMFYARSCPNVQSIVRLAMAQAVIREPRMGASILRLFFHDCFVNGCDGSILLDDTATFTGEKNAFPNRNSVRGFEVIDTIKASVEAACKATVSCADILALAARDGVNLLGGPTWTVQLGRRDATTASQSAANSNLPGPGSSLSTLISMFAAHGLSAQEMTALSGAHTIGEAQCTNFRAHIYDDTNINPSFASLRKQNCPASGGDSNLALLDVQIPYRFDNDYYQNLVAQRGLLHSDQELFNGGSQDALVRQYSTYAELFERDFAQAMVKMGSISPLTGTSGEIRLNCRKGLSAQEMTALSGAHTIGQAQCKNFRAHIYNDTDINPSFAALRKRNCPASGGDTNLAPLDVRTPNRFGNDYYQNLVAQRGLLHSDQELFNGGSQDALVRQYSTNAALFASDFAGAMVKMGSISPLTGTSGEIRLNCRKVNG
;
A
#
# COMPACT_ATOMS: atom_id res chain seq x y z
N MET A 1 -31.21 -19.98 -41.83
CA MET A 1 -30.33 -18.78 -41.85
C MET A 1 -30.48 -17.86 -40.62
N ALA A 2 -31.60 -17.86 -39.89
CA ALA A 2 -31.77 -17.01 -38.69
C ALA A 2 -31.02 -17.49 -37.42
N SER A 3 -30.69 -18.78 -37.30
CA SER A 3 -30.04 -19.36 -36.12
C SER A 3 -28.52 -19.10 -36.04
N LEU A 4 -27.84 -19.02 -37.20
CA LEU A 4 -26.40 -18.74 -37.25
C LEU A 4 -26.05 -17.29 -36.83
N ASN A 5 -26.91 -16.32 -37.18
CA ASN A 5 -26.70 -14.91 -36.84
C ASN A 5 -26.87 -14.61 -35.34
N SER A 6 -27.70 -15.37 -34.62
CA SER A 6 -27.88 -15.19 -33.17
C SER A 6 -26.70 -15.74 -32.37
N PHE A 7 -26.11 -16.85 -32.81
CA PHE A 7 -24.90 -17.41 -32.18
C PHE A 7 -23.66 -16.53 -32.39
N LEU A 8 -23.54 -15.87 -33.55
CA LEU A 8 -22.47 -14.91 -33.85
C LEU A 8 -22.61 -13.60 -33.05
N LEU A 9 -23.83 -13.14 -32.75
CA LEU A 9 -24.05 -11.97 -31.88
C LEU A 9 -23.76 -12.28 -30.41
N LEU A 10 -24.19 -13.45 -29.91
CA LEU A 10 -23.92 -13.88 -28.53
C LEU A 10 -22.43 -14.15 -28.28
N SER A 11 -21.70 -14.69 -29.27
CA SER A 11 -20.25 -14.88 -29.16
C SER A 11 -19.48 -13.55 -29.20
N LEU A 12 -19.94 -12.56 -29.98
CA LEU A 12 -19.39 -11.19 -29.96
C LEU A 12 -19.64 -10.48 -28.63
N LEU A 13 -20.82 -10.65 -28.01
CA LEU A 13 -21.13 -10.10 -26.67
C LEU A 13 -20.30 -10.76 -25.55
N SER A 14 -20.00 -12.06 -25.66
CA SER A 14 -19.08 -12.73 -24.72
C SER A 14 -17.61 -12.38 -24.94
N LEU A 15 -17.21 -11.96 -26.15
CA LEU A 15 -15.88 -11.41 -26.44
C LEU A 15 -15.75 -9.92 -26.04
N LEU A 16 -16.87 -9.20 -25.92
CA LEU A 16 -16.96 -7.85 -25.34
C LEU A 16 -16.98 -7.85 -23.80
N ALA A 17 -17.28 -8.99 -23.17
CA ALA A 17 -17.00 -9.23 -21.75
C ALA A 17 -15.52 -9.60 -21.54
N CYS A 18 -14.62 -8.98 -22.30
CA CYS A 18 -13.21 -8.98 -21.98
C CYS A 18 -13.08 -8.27 -20.64
N ALA A 19 -12.53 -8.96 -19.64
CA ALA A 19 -12.29 -8.45 -18.30
C ALA A 19 -11.88 -6.98 -18.35
N ALA A 20 -12.75 -6.09 -17.83
CA ALA A 20 -12.35 -4.74 -17.51
C ALA A 20 -11.34 -4.84 -16.37
N ARG A 21 -10.08 -5.13 -16.70
CA ARG A 21 -8.95 -4.93 -15.82
C ARG A 21 -9.05 -3.47 -15.42
N GLY A 22 -9.27 -3.20 -14.13
CA GLY A 22 -9.48 -1.85 -13.62
C GLY A 22 -8.25 -1.00 -13.90
N GLN A 23 -8.22 -0.33 -15.05
CA GLN A 23 -7.09 0.51 -15.42
C GLN A 23 -7.12 1.77 -14.57
N LEU A 24 -5.93 2.24 -14.15
CA LEU A 24 -5.86 3.47 -13.38
C LEU A 24 -6.45 4.63 -14.20
N SER A 25 -7.17 5.52 -13.53
CA SER A 25 -7.84 6.66 -14.14
C SER A 25 -7.79 7.87 -13.20
N PRO A 26 -7.53 9.09 -13.70
CA PRO A 26 -7.60 10.30 -12.89
C PRO A 26 -9.01 10.55 -12.31
N MET A 27 -10.03 9.99 -12.96
CA MET A 27 -11.43 10.16 -12.62
C MET A 27 -12.00 9.02 -11.78
N PHE A 28 -11.16 8.09 -11.29
CA PHE A 28 -11.59 6.88 -10.59
C PHE A 28 -12.54 7.17 -9.40
N TYR A 29 -12.25 8.21 -8.62
CA TYR A 29 -13.07 8.62 -7.47
C TYR A 29 -14.06 9.76 -7.75
N ALA A 30 -14.21 10.20 -9.00
CA ALA A 30 -15.02 11.39 -9.33
C ALA A 30 -16.49 11.29 -8.90
N ARG A 31 -17.04 10.07 -8.83
CA ARG A 31 -18.42 9.82 -8.35
C ARG A 31 -18.47 9.35 -6.90
N SER A 32 -17.54 8.50 -6.48
CA SER A 32 -17.57 7.83 -5.17
C SER A 32 -16.94 8.64 -4.04
N CYS A 33 -15.96 9.48 -4.34
CA CYS A 33 -15.35 10.41 -3.39
C CYS A 33 -14.88 11.70 -4.10
N PRO A 34 -15.81 12.54 -4.58
CA PRO A 34 -15.49 13.70 -5.43
C PRO A 34 -14.51 14.69 -4.78
N ASN A 35 -14.49 14.77 -3.45
CA ASN A 35 -13.64 15.71 -2.70
C ASN A 35 -12.27 15.13 -2.31
N VAL A 36 -11.93 13.88 -2.68
CA VAL A 36 -10.70 13.21 -2.21
C VAL A 36 -9.44 14.05 -2.44
N GLN A 37 -9.27 14.63 -3.64
CA GLN A 37 -8.09 15.44 -3.96
C GLN A 37 -8.00 16.67 -3.06
N SER A 38 -9.12 17.35 -2.79
CA SER A 38 -9.13 18.53 -1.92
C SER A 38 -8.82 18.19 -0.45
N ILE A 39 -9.28 17.03 0.03
CA ILE A 39 -9.03 16.56 1.40
C ILE A 39 -7.54 16.26 1.57
N VAL A 40 -6.94 15.51 0.64
CA VAL A 40 -5.50 15.20 0.68
C VAL A 40 -4.67 16.48 0.60
N ARG A 41 -5.00 17.38 -0.33
CA ARG A 41 -4.33 18.68 -0.51
C ARG A 41 -4.32 19.50 0.77
N LEU A 42 -5.46 19.61 1.45
CA LEU A 42 -5.60 20.41 2.67
C LEU A 42 -4.74 19.85 3.81
N ALA A 43 -4.79 18.54 4.02
CA ALA A 43 -4.01 17.88 5.05
C ALA A 43 -2.50 17.97 4.77
N MET A 44 -2.07 17.81 3.51
CA MET A 44 -0.68 18.03 3.11
C MET A 44 -0.24 19.48 3.30
N ALA A 45 -1.09 20.46 2.98
CA ALA A 45 -0.80 21.87 3.22
C ALA A 45 -0.54 22.14 4.71
N GLN A 46 -1.37 21.60 5.60
CA GLN A 46 -1.16 21.71 7.04
C GLN A 46 0.14 21.02 7.50
N ALA A 47 0.46 19.85 6.94
CA ALA A 47 1.67 19.12 7.28
C ALA A 47 2.94 19.87 6.84
N VAL A 48 2.95 20.40 5.61
CA VAL A 48 4.07 21.17 5.04
C VAL A 48 4.25 22.52 5.76
N ILE A 49 3.16 23.20 6.15
CA ILE A 49 3.25 24.44 6.94
C ILE A 49 3.91 24.18 8.31
N ARG A 50 3.63 23.02 8.93
CA ARG A 50 4.23 22.64 10.21
C ARG A 50 5.69 22.22 10.08
N GLU A 51 5.99 21.44 9.05
CA GLU A 51 7.34 20.95 8.77
C GLU A 51 7.54 20.86 7.24
N PRO A 52 8.23 21.80 6.60
CA PRO A 52 8.43 21.78 5.15
C PRO A 52 9.06 20.50 4.61
N ARG A 53 9.98 19.88 5.39
CA ARG A 53 10.59 18.57 5.09
C ARG A 53 9.56 17.45 4.90
N MET A 54 8.34 17.60 5.40
CA MET A 54 7.29 16.59 5.25
C MET A 54 6.92 16.35 3.79
N GLY A 55 6.96 17.39 2.93
CA GLY A 55 6.74 17.21 1.49
C GLY A 55 7.76 16.24 0.86
N ALA A 56 9.05 16.40 1.20
CA ALA A 56 10.12 15.51 0.76
C ALA A 56 9.96 14.09 1.36
N SER A 57 9.53 14.01 2.62
CA SER A 57 9.35 12.73 3.31
C SER A 57 8.26 11.88 2.67
N ILE A 58 7.11 12.49 2.33
CA ILE A 58 5.99 11.82 1.67
C ILE A 58 6.33 11.46 0.21
N LEU A 59 7.04 12.33 -0.51
CA LEU A 59 7.55 12.02 -1.85
C LEU A 59 8.43 10.77 -1.82
N ARG A 60 9.39 10.70 -0.88
CA ARG A 60 10.24 9.52 -0.70
C ARG A 60 9.45 8.29 -0.29
N LEU A 61 8.46 8.43 0.58
CA LEU A 61 7.60 7.31 0.99
C LEU A 61 6.87 6.69 -0.21
N PHE A 62 6.40 7.49 -1.16
CA PHE A 62 5.79 7.01 -2.39
C PHE A 62 6.78 6.32 -3.34
N PHE A 63 8.00 6.86 -3.49
CA PHE A 63 9.07 6.17 -4.23
C PHE A 63 9.36 4.79 -3.64
N HIS A 64 9.52 4.71 -2.31
CA HIS A 64 9.82 3.47 -1.62
C HIS A 64 8.68 2.44 -1.71
N ASP A 65 7.42 2.88 -1.73
CA ASP A 65 6.26 2.02 -2.00
C ASP A 65 6.38 1.42 -3.42
N CYS A 66 6.46 2.27 -4.44
CA CYS A 66 6.44 1.84 -5.83
C CYS A 66 7.59 0.91 -6.25
N PHE A 67 8.76 1.02 -5.61
CA PHE A 67 9.92 0.19 -5.90
C PHE A 67 9.91 -1.18 -5.20
N VAL A 68 8.92 -1.43 -4.32
CA VAL A 68 8.79 -2.71 -3.62
C VAL A 68 7.44 -3.34 -3.98
N ASN A 69 7.48 -4.30 -4.91
CA ASN A 69 6.30 -4.99 -5.46
C ASN A 69 5.25 -4.14 -6.19
N GLY A 70 5.41 -2.81 -6.21
CA GLY A 70 4.55 -1.88 -6.93
C GLY A 70 3.94 -0.84 -5.99
N CYS A 71 3.20 0.12 -6.54
CA CYS A 71 2.57 1.15 -5.72
C CYS A 71 1.29 0.58 -5.05
N ASP A 72 1.43 -0.14 -3.95
CA ASP A 72 0.35 -0.89 -3.32
C ASP A 72 0.16 -0.57 -1.82
N GLY A 73 0.87 0.43 -1.31
CA GLY A 73 0.83 0.85 0.08
C GLY A 73 1.37 -0.21 1.06
N SER A 74 2.09 -1.22 0.60
CA SER A 74 2.69 -2.26 1.45
C SER A 74 3.64 -1.69 2.49
N ILE A 75 4.42 -0.65 2.14
CA ILE A 75 5.33 0.05 3.05
C ILE A 75 4.63 0.65 4.29
N LEU A 76 3.32 0.89 4.20
CA LEU A 76 2.54 1.51 5.28
C LEU A 76 2.21 0.51 6.40
N LEU A 77 2.26 -0.80 6.13
CA LEU A 77 1.95 -1.85 7.12
C LEU A 77 2.99 -1.87 8.25
N ASP A 78 2.51 -1.94 9.49
CA ASP A 78 3.36 -2.12 10.67
C ASP A 78 3.67 -3.61 10.91
N ASP A 79 4.83 -3.87 11.52
CA ASP A 79 5.14 -5.19 12.06
C ASP A 79 4.12 -5.61 13.12
N THR A 80 3.85 -6.91 13.20
CA THR A 80 3.09 -7.54 14.28
C THR A 80 3.81 -8.81 14.74
N ALA A 81 3.31 -9.48 15.77
CA ALA A 81 3.92 -10.72 16.27
C ALA A 81 4.07 -11.82 15.19
N THR A 82 3.23 -11.80 14.14
CA THR A 82 3.19 -12.81 13.07
C THR A 82 3.38 -12.22 11.67
N PHE A 83 3.69 -10.92 11.56
CA PHE A 83 3.79 -10.22 10.28
C PHE A 83 4.98 -9.27 10.31
N THR A 84 5.80 -9.33 9.26
CA THR A 84 6.95 -8.43 9.10
C THR A 84 6.69 -7.46 7.96
N GLY A 85 6.60 -6.18 8.29
CA GLY A 85 6.47 -5.08 7.34
C GLY A 85 7.81 -4.64 6.76
N GLU A 86 7.78 -3.57 5.97
CA GLU A 86 8.96 -3.06 5.26
C GLU A 86 9.71 -1.98 6.03
N LYS A 87 9.11 -1.40 7.08
CA LYS A 87 9.68 -0.24 7.80
C LYS A 87 11.03 -0.53 8.44
N ASN A 88 11.31 -1.80 8.72
CA ASN A 88 12.58 -2.27 9.28
C ASN A 88 13.60 -2.74 8.23
N ALA A 89 13.31 -2.63 6.93
CA ALA A 89 14.30 -2.84 5.87
C ALA A 89 15.45 -1.81 5.97
N PHE A 90 16.64 -2.16 5.52
CA PHE A 90 17.84 -1.31 5.61
C PHE A 90 17.62 0.11 5.04
N PRO A 91 17.01 0.30 3.85
CA PRO A 91 16.77 1.64 3.30
C PRO A 91 15.70 2.46 4.05
N ASN A 92 14.85 1.79 4.84
CA ASN A 92 13.68 2.36 5.52
C ASN A 92 13.96 2.68 6.99
N ARG A 93 14.67 1.79 7.68
CA ARG A 93 14.86 1.82 9.14
C ARG A 93 15.48 3.15 9.57
N ASN A 94 14.81 3.82 10.51
CA ASN A 94 15.21 5.13 11.03
C ASN A 94 15.42 6.19 9.93
N SER A 95 14.69 6.09 8.81
CA SER A 95 14.93 6.91 7.62
C SER A 95 13.65 7.41 6.96
N VAL A 96 12.75 6.51 6.52
CA VAL A 96 11.42 6.91 6.01
C VAL A 96 10.55 7.42 7.15
N ARG A 97 9.71 8.43 6.88
CA ARG A 97 8.87 9.11 7.89
C ARG A 97 7.63 9.75 7.25
N GLY A 98 6.71 10.26 8.06
CA GLY A 98 5.46 10.88 7.59
C GLY A 98 4.26 9.94 7.58
N PHE A 99 4.38 8.74 8.15
CA PHE A 99 3.29 7.77 8.24
C PHE A 99 2.05 8.34 8.97
N GLU A 100 2.27 9.17 9.98
CA GLU A 100 1.26 9.88 10.78
C GLU A 100 0.46 10.91 9.97
N VAL A 101 1.08 11.49 8.94
CA VAL A 101 0.40 12.39 8.00
C VAL A 101 -0.52 11.57 7.09
N ILE A 102 -0.07 10.41 6.62
CA ILE A 102 -0.89 9.46 5.86
C ILE A 102 -2.09 8.98 6.70
N ASP A 103 -1.90 8.68 7.99
CA ASP A 103 -3.00 8.31 8.89
C ASP A 103 -4.03 9.44 9.02
N THR A 104 -3.56 10.68 9.17
CA THR A 104 -4.43 11.87 9.29
C THR A 104 -5.24 12.10 8.01
N ILE A 105 -4.59 11.96 6.85
CA ILE A 105 -5.27 12.04 5.56
C ILE A 105 -6.30 10.91 5.45
N LYS A 106 -5.90 9.67 5.77
CA LYS A 106 -6.79 8.51 5.70
C LYS A 106 -8.03 8.69 6.59
N ALA A 107 -7.86 9.14 7.82
CA ALA A 107 -8.98 9.40 8.73
C ALA A 107 -9.94 10.47 8.15
N SER A 108 -9.40 11.54 7.57
CA SER A 108 -10.19 12.60 6.95
C SER A 108 -10.95 12.12 5.71
N VAL A 109 -10.31 11.28 4.90
CA VAL A 109 -10.92 10.66 3.71
C VAL A 109 -12.01 9.67 4.13
N GLU A 110 -11.78 8.81 5.12
CA GLU A 110 -12.78 7.87 5.63
C GLU A 110 -14.00 8.57 6.24
N ALA A 111 -13.81 9.73 6.88
CA ALA A 111 -14.92 10.55 7.37
C ALA A 111 -15.81 11.08 6.23
N ALA A 112 -15.23 11.35 5.06
CA ALA A 112 -15.96 11.87 3.90
C ALA A 112 -16.51 10.77 2.98
N CYS A 113 -15.76 9.69 2.76
CA CYS A 113 -16.08 8.61 1.83
C CYS A 113 -15.56 7.26 2.37
N LYS A 114 -16.37 6.68 3.25
CA LYS A 114 -16.08 5.41 3.95
C LYS A 114 -15.69 4.29 2.99
N ALA A 115 -14.64 3.55 3.35
CA ALA A 115 -14.17 2.34 2.68
C ALA A 115 -14.00 2.46 1.15
N THR A 116 -13.69 3.67 0.66
CA THR A 116 -13.72 3.98 -0.77
C THR A 116 -12.31 4.16 -1.35
N VAL A 117 -11.45 4.91 -0.67
CA VAL A 117 -10.14 5.34 -1.21
C VAL A 117 -9.03 4.51 -0.57
N SER A 118 -8.15 3.90 -1.38
CA SER A 118 -7.02 3.10 -0.88
C SER A 118 -5.93 3.96 -0.25
N CYS A 119 -5.12 3.36 0.61
CA CYS A 119 -3.94 4.02 1.14
C CYS A 119 -2.87 4.25 0.06
N ALA A 120 -2.75 3.34 -0.90
CA ALA A 120 -1.89 3.51 -2.07
C ALA A 120 -2.21 4.79 -2.87
N ASP A 121 -3.49 5.05 -3.14
CA ASP A 121 -3.90 6.29 -3.84
C ASP A 121 -3.77 7.54 -2.97
N ILE A 122 -3.99 7.44 -1.66
CA ILE A 122 -3.70 8.54 -0.73
C ILE A 122 -2.23 8.92 -0.78
N LEU A 123 -1.32 7.95 -0.76
CA LEU A 123 0.12 8.19 -0.82
C LEU A 123 0.54 8.85 -2.15
N ALA A 124 -0.02 8.39 -3.27
CA ALA A 124 0.22 8.99 -4.59
C ALA A 124 -0.24 10.45 -4.69
N LEU A 125 -1.45 10.75 -4.19
CA LEU A 125 -1.98 12.12 -4.14
C LEU A 125 -1.14 13.01 -3.20
N ALA A 126 -0.78 12.49 -2.03
CA ALA A 126 -0.01 13.20 -1.03
C ALA A 126 1.40 13.56 -1.53
N ALA A 127 2.06 12.66 -2.27
CA ALA A 127 3.36 12.92 -2.88
C ALA A 127 3.28 14.06 -3.91
N ARG A 128 2.26 14.06 -4.79
CA ARG A 128 2.00 15.15 -5.73
C ARG A 128 1.79 16.48 -5.02
N ASP A 129 0.93 16.48 -4.01
CA ASP A 129 0.61 17.68 -3.26
C ASP A 129 1.83 18.22 -2.48
N GLY A 130 2.65 17.32 -1.92
CA GLY A 130 3.90 17.66 -1.23
C GLY A 130 4.89 18.38 -2.13
N VAL A 131 5.14 17.88 -3.35
CA VAL A 131 5.99 18.55 -4.34
C VAL A 131 5.43 19.93 -4.71
N ASN A 132 4.13 19.99 -5.03
CA ASN A 132 3.53 21.24 -5.48
C ASN A 132 3.45 22.30 -4.36
N LEU A 133 3.29 21.92 -3.09
CA LEU A 133 3.33 22.86 -1.96
C LEU A 133 4.70 23.48 -1.73
N LEU A 134 5.77 22.79 -2.15
CA LEU A 134 7.15 23.26 -2.06
C LEU A 134 7.58 23.99 -3.35
N GLY A 135 6.64 24.37 -4.22
CA GLY A 135 6.89 25.16 -5.42
C GLY A 135 7.20 24.36 -6.68
N GLY A 136 7.17 23.03 -6.61
CA GLY A 136 7.42 22.16 -7.75
C GLY A 136 6.22 21.96 -8.68
N PRO A 137 6.39 21.13 -9.73
CA PRO A 137 5.35 20.89 -10.71
C PRO A 137 4.16 20.15 -10.10
N THR A 138 3.03 20.24 -10.78
CA THR A 138 1.87 19.37 -10.55
C THR A 138 1.75 18.38 -11.70
N TRP A 139 1.09 17.25 -11.45
CA TRP A 139 0.76 16.27 -12.48
C TRP A 139 -0.60 15.63 -12.22
N THR A 140 -1.13 15.00 -13.27
CA THR A 140 -2.38 14.26 -13.18
C THR A 140 -2.12 12.88 -12.59
N VAL A 141 -2.46 12.70 -11.32
CA VAL A 141 -2.31 11.42 -10.61
C VAL A 141 -3.30 10.41 -11.18
N GLN A 142 -2.80 9.27 -11.66
CA GLN A 142 -3.62 8.12 -12.01
C GLN A 142 -4.11 7.44 -10.72
N LEU A 143 -5.39 7.11 -10.60
CA LEU A 143 -6.01 6.57 -9.37
C LEU A 143 -6.73 5.25 -9.66
N GLY A 144 -7.06 4.50 -8.61
CA GLY A 144 -7.67 3.16 -8.68
C GLY A 144 -6.75 2.04 -8.20
N ARG A 145 -5.65 2.38 -7.52
CA ARG A 145 -4.79 1.39 -6.85
C ARG A 145 -5.52 0.78 -5.67
N ARG A 146 -5.17 -0.45 -5.34
CA ARG A 146 -5.64 -1.17 -4.15
C ARG A 146 -4.47 -1.47 -3.23
N ASP A 147 -4.81 -1.67 -1.96
CA ASP A 147 -3.85 -1.91 -0.90
C ASP A 147 -3.40 -3.37 -0.86
N ALA A 148 -2.10 -3.59 -0.69
CA ALA A 148 -1.53 -4.90 -0.45
C ALA A 148 -1.95 -5.46 0.91
N THR A 149 -2.15 -6.77 0.96
CA THR A 149 -2.38 -7.55 2.20
C THR A 149 -1.09 -8.16 2.75
N THR A 150 0.04 -7.94 2.08
CA THR A 150 1.37 -8.41 2.44
C THR A 150 2.40 -7.30 2.24
N ALA A 151 3.57 -7.45 2.86
CA ALA A 151 4.74 -6.60 2.66
C ALA A 151 5.98 -7.48 2.48
N SER A 152 7.07 -6.94 1.94
CA SER A 152 8.30 -7.70 1.70
C SER A 152 9.55 -6.92 2.10
N GLN A 153 10.00 -7.12 3.35
CA GLN A 153 11.24 -6.53 3.85
C GLN A 153 12.47 -6.95 3.02
N SER A 154 12.50 -8.18 2.50
CA SER A 154 13.59 -8.65 1.64
C SER A 154 13.60 -7.95 0.30
N ALA A 155 12.44 -7.78 -0.36
CA ALA A 155 12.35 -7.02 -1.61
C ALA A 155 12.73 -5.55 -1.38
N ALA A 156 12.33 -4.94 -0.26
CA ALA A 156 12.78 -3.60 0.10
C ALA A 156 14.31 -3.50 0.26
N ASN A 157 14.98 -4.52 0.83
CA ASN A 157 16.44 -4.55 0.91
C ASN A 157 17.13 -4.71 -0.45
N SER A 158 16.48 -5.36 -1.41
CA SER A 158 17.08 -5.69 -2.71
C SER A 158 16.79 -4.68 -3.82
N ASN A 159 15.60 -4.07 -3.80
CA ASN A 159 15.10 -3.26 -4.92
C ASN A 159 15.30 -1.76 -4.73
N LEU A 160 15.56 -1.31 -3.51
CA LEU A 160 15.77 0.12 -3.23
C LEU A 160 17.26 0.47 -3.38
N PRO A 161 17.60 1.46 -4.23
CA PRO A 161 18.99 1.85 -4.45
C PRO A 161 19.60 2.48 -3.19
N GLY A 162 20.89 2.22 -2.97
CA GLY A 162 21.65 2.78 -1.86
C GLY A 162 22.29 4.13 -2.22
N PRO A 163 22.63 4.98 -1.24
CA PRO A 163 23.24 6.29 -1.50
C PRO A 163 24.65 6.19 -2.09
N GLY A 164 25.31 5.04 -1.96
CA GLY A 164 26.64 4.73 -2.52
C GLY A 164 26.62 3.93 -3.83
N SER A 165 25.47 3.85 -4.52
CA SER A 165 25.36 3.12 -5.78
C SER A 165 26.03 3.86 -6.95
N SER A 166 26.73 3.13 -7.82
CA SER A 166 27.28 3.65 -9.08
C SER A 166 26.19 3.98 -10.10
N LEU A 167 26.54 4.81 -11.10
CA LEU A 167 25.60 5.16 -12.18
C LEU A 167 25.02 3.91 -12.90
N SER A 168 25.86 2.91 -13.20
CA SER A 168 25.42 1.68 -13.86
C SER A 168 24.45 0.85 -13.01
N THR A 169 24.64 0.84 -11.69
CA THR A 169 23.75 0.18 -10.74
C THR A 169 22.41 0.90 -10.70
N LEU A 170 22.41 2.23 -10.60
CA LEU A 170 21.18 3.04 -10.59
C LEU A 170 20.38 2.82 -11.87
N ILE A 171 21.01 2.90 -13.05
CA ILE A 171 20.34 2.66 -14.34
C ILE A 171 19.72 1.26 -14.38
N SER A 172 20.44 0.23 -13.93
CA SER A 172 19.96 -1.16 -13.95
C SER A 172 18.77 -1.36 -13.00
N MET A 173 18.82 -0.78 -11.80
CA MET A 173 17.75 -0.91 -10.81
C MET A 173 16.48 -0.18 -11.27
N PHE A 174 16.59 1.02 -11.83
CA PHE A 174 15.43 1.73 -12.38
C PHE A 174 14.85 1.03 -13.62
N ALA A 175 15.71 0.47 -14.49
CA ALA A 175 15.28 -0.31 -15.64
C ALA A 175 14.50 -1.58 -15.25
N ALA A 176 14.82 -2.21 -14.11
CA ALA A 176 14.07 -3.35 -13.58
C ALA A 176 12.62 -2.99 -13.22
N HIS A 177 12.34 -1.70 -12.97
CA HIS A 177 11.00 -1.15 -12.76
C HIS A 177 10.42 -0.46 -14.01
N GLY A 178 11.03 -0.66 -15.18
CA GLY A 178 10.57 -0.11 -16.45
C GLY A 178 10.85 1.39 -16.63
N LEU A 179 11.72 1.97 -15.81
CA LEU A 179 12.14 3.37 -15.89
C LEU A 179 13.45 3.49 -16.68
N SER A 180 13.49 4.41 -17.63
CA SER A 180 14.68 4.71 -18.44
C SER A 180 15.72 5.49 -17.65
N ALA A 181 16.95 5.58 -18.18
CA ALA A 181 17.99 6.40 -17.56
C ALA A 181 17.62 7.90 -17.50
N GLN A 182 16.88 8.42 -18.48
CA GLN A 182 16.37 9.81 -18.44
C GLN A 182 15.35 10.00 -17.32
N GLU A 183 14.42 9.04 -17.14
CA GLU A 183 13.41 9.08 -16.08
C GLU A 183 14.06 8.91 -14.70
N MET A 184 15.08 8.06 -14.56
CA MET A 184 15.91 7.97 -13.36
C MET A 184 16.56 9.32 -13.04
N THR A 185 17.25 9.93 -14.00
CA THR A 185 17.91 11.23 -13.80
C THR A 185 16.92 12.33 -13.43
N ALA A 186 15.71 12.33 -14.02
CA ALA A 186 14.63 13.24 -13.63
C ALA A 186 14.19 12.98 -12.18
N LEU A 187 13.90 11.72 -11.81
CA LEU A 187 13.43 11.35 -10.47
C LEU A 187 14.47 11.63 -9.38
N SER A 188 15.78 11.50 -9.67
CA SER A 188 16.84 11.91 -8.75
C SER A 188 16.77 13.40 -8.38
N GLY A 189 16.18 14.22 -9.26
CA GLY A 189 15.88 15.62 -8.99
C GLY A 189 14.97 15.84 -7.79
N ALA A 190 14.26 14.81 -7.29
CA ALA A 190 13.54 14.88 -6.01
C ALA A 190 14.44 15.28 -4.82
N HIS A 191 15.75 15.07 -4.92
CA HIS A 191 16.73 15.50 -3.91
C HIS A 191 16.98 17.02 -3.89
N THR A 192 16.30 17.83 -4.71
CA THR A 192 16.21 19.28 -4.51
C THR A 192 15.57 19.66 -3.15
N ILE A 193 14.77 18.76 -2.57
CA ILE A 193 14.16 18.94 -1.24
C ILE A 193 14.53 17.82 -0.27
N GLY A 194 14.51 18.15 1.02
CA GLY A 194 14.71 17.19 2.11
C GLY A 194 16.15 17.15 2.62
N GLU A 195 16.42 16.12 3.43
CA GLU A 195 17.69 16.00 4.17
C GLU A 195 18.09 14.53 4.27
N ALA A 196 19.39 14.29 4.27
CA ALA A 196 20.01 12.99 4.52
C ALA A 196 20.75 12.98 5.85
N GLN A 197 20.81 11.80 6.47
CA GLN A 197 21.66 11.54 7.64
C GLN A 197 23.13 11.37 7.23
N CYS A 198 24.05 11.81 8.09
CA CYS A 198 25.50 11.74 7.93
C CYS A 198 26.00 10.37 7.48
N THR A 199 25.42 9.29 8.03
CA THR A 199 25.77 7.92 7.61
C THR A 199 25.64 7.66 6.11
N ASN A 200 24.73 8.36 5.42
CA ASN A 200 24.47 8.16 3.98
C ASN A 200 25.43 8.92 3.06
N PHE A 201 26.15 9.92 3.56
CA PHE A 201 27.08 10.73 2.76
C PHE A 201 28.50 10.81 3.33
N ARG A 202 28.75 10.21 4.50
CA ARG A 202 30.06 10.26 5.15
C ARG A 202 31.18 9.76 4.23
N ALA A 203 31.00 8.59 3.61
CA ALA A 203 31.99 8.04 2.67
C ALA A 203 32.26 9.01 1.52
N HIS A 204 31.21 9.60 0.92
CA HIS A 204 31.35 10.55 -0.17
C HIS A 204 32.19 11.78 0.22
N ILE A 205 31.92 12.40 1.37
CA ILE A 205 32.64 13.62 1.77
C ILE A 205 34.08 13.34 2.24
N TYR A 206 34.41 12.13 2.69
CA TYR A 206 35.74 11.77 3.19
C TYR A 206 36.63 11.09 2.17
N ASP A 207 36.07 10.22 1.33
CA ASP A 207 36.84 9.25 0.53
C ASP A 207 36.78 9.54 -0.99
N ASP A 208 35.73 10.20 -1.47
CA ASP A 208 35.58 10.46 -2.91
C ASP A 208 36.35 11.70 -3.37
N THR A 209 36.74 11.69 -4.66
CA THR A 209 37.48 12.79 -5.30
C THR A 209 36.62 13.66 -6.21
N ASN A 210 35.40 13.24 -6.52
CA ASN A 210 34.45 13.94 -7.38
C ASN A 210 33.56 14.94 -6.61
N ILE A 211 34.02 15.42 -5.45
CA ILE A 211 33.31 16.39 -4.61
C ILE A 211 34.12 17.69 -4.48
N ASN A 212 33.42 18.83 -4.49
CA ASN A 212 34.03 20.13 -4.28
C ASN A 212 34.68 20.19 -2.86
N PRO A 213 35.98 20.48 -2.74
CA PRO A 213 36.68 20.42 -1.46
C PRO A 213 36.09 21.34 -0.38
N SER A 214 35.63 22.53 -0.75
CA SER A 214 35.02 23.47 0.20
C SER A 214 33.65 22.97 0.67
N PHE A 215 32.87 22.35 -0.21
CA PHE A 215 31.59 21.73 0.16
C PHE A 215 31.79 20.52 1.06
N ALA A 216 32.77 19.65 0.76
CA ALA A 216 33.14 18.54 1.62
C ALA A 216 33.54 19.03 3.02
N SER A 217 34.40 20.05 3.11
CA SER A 217 34.79 20.68 4.38
C SER A 217 33.59 21.27 5.14
N LEU A 218 32.63 21.88 4.44
CA LEU A 218 31.39 22.36 5.06
C LEU A 218 30.58 21.21 5.66
N ARG A 219 30.38 20.11 4.93
CA ARG A 219 29.61 18.95 5.41
C ARG A 219 30.29 18.24 6.58
N LYS A 220 31.63 18.16 6.59
CA LYS A 220 32.42 17.57 7.69
C LYS A 220 32.23 18.28 9.04
N GLN A 221 31.82 19.55 9.06
CA GLN A 221 31.56 20.27 10.32
C GLN A 221 30.42 19.65 11.14
N ASN A 222 29.40 19.10 10.47
CA ASN A 222 28.25 18.45 11.11
C ASN A 222 28.23 16.92 10.90
N CYS A 223 29.23 16.35 10.23
CA CYS A 223 29.34 14.92 9.96
C CYS A 223 30.77 14.45 10.24
N PRO A 224 31.09 14.11 11.51
CA PRO A 224 32.42 13.65 11.88
C PRO A 224 32.80 12.32 11.20
N ALA A 225 34.10 12.04 11.14
CA ALA A 225 34.64 10.81 10.56
C ALA A 225 34.16 9.54 11.30
N SER A 226 33.76 9.67 12.57
CA SER A 226 33.13 8.62 13.36
C SER A 226 32.11 9.23 14.32
N GLY A 227 30.97 8.56 14.50
CA GLY A 227 29.84 9.07 15.27
C GLY A 227 29.03 10.14 14.53
N GLY A 228 27.96 10.63 15.18
CA GLY A 228 27.05 11.62 14.59
C GLY A 228 26.25 11.08 13.40
N ASP A 229 26.02 9.77 13.32
CA ASP A 229 25.38 9.11 12.18
C ASP A 229 24.03 9.73 11.77
N SER A 230 23.25 10.17 12.76
CA SER A 230 21.93 10.76 12.59
C SER A 230 21.93 12.26 12.30
N ASN A 231 23.10 12.92 12.30
CA ASN A 231 23.19 14.34 11.99
C ASN A 231 22.68 14.60 10.58
N LEU A 232 21.80 15.59 10.44
CA LEU A 232 21.12 15.88 9.19
C LEU A 232 21.88 16.93 8.38
N ALA A 233 21.84 16.77 7.06
CA ALA A 233 22.26 17.76 6.09
C ALA A 233 21.22 17.87 4.99
N LEU A 234 20.95 19.09 4.54
CA LEU A 234 20.11 19.34 3.35
C LEU A 234 20.71 18.68 2.13
N LEU A 235 19.87 17.99 1.34
CA LEU A 235 20.25 17.40 0.05
C LEU A 235 20.61 18.49 -0.98
N ASP A 236 19.91 19.62 -0.93
CA ASP A 236 20.21 20.84 -1.68
C ASP A 236 20.72 21.95 -0.77
N VAL A 237 21.90 22.50 -1.07
CA VAL A 237 22.54 23.53 -0.25
C VAL A 237 22.10 24.96 -0.60
N GLN A 238 21.42 25.18 -1.74
CA GLN A 238 21.08 26.52 -2.22
C GLN A 238 19.84 27.09 -1.51
N ILE A 239 18.67 26.50 -1.75
CA ILE A 239 17.39 26.97 -1.21
C ILE A 239 16.71 25.83 -0.44
N PRO A 240 16.75 25.85 0.90
CA PRO A 240 16.11 24.82 1.70
C PRO A 240 14.61 24.73 1.43
N TYR A 241 14.13 23.52 1.13
CA TYR A 241 12.71 23.18 1.02
C TYR A 241 11.95 23.85 -0.13
N ARG A 242 12.63 24.29 -1.18
CA ARG A 242 12.00 24.62 -2.47
C ARG A 242 12.29 23.53 -3.48
N PHE A 243 11.28 23.12 -4.24
CA PHE A 243 11.47 22.16 -5.32
C PHE A 243 11.80 22.92 -6.60
N ASP A 244 13.06 22.87 -7.03
CA ASP A 244 13.55 23.51 -8.26
C ASP A 244 14.74 22.74 -8.86
N ASN A 245 15.45 23.35 -9.81
CA ASN A 245 16.56 22.71 -10.51
C ASN A 245 17.94 22.97 -9.87
N ASP A 246 18.00 23.57 -8.68
CA ASP A 246 19.26 23.84 -7.98
C ASP A 246 20.03 22.56 -7.65
N TYR A 247 19.33 21.43 -7.49
CA TYR A 247 19.92 20.09 -7.40
C TYR A 247 20.92 19.84 -8.53
N TYR A 248 20.52 20.07 -9.79
CA TYR A 248 21.39 19.82 -10.94
C TYR A 248 22.50 20.86 -11.05
N GLN A 249 22.25 22.11 -10.66
CA GLN A 249 23.31 23.12 -10.57
C GLN A 249 24.37 22.73 -9.54
N ASN A 250 23.96 22.13 -8.41
CA ASN A 250 24.87 21.60 -7.40
C ASN A 250 25.72 20.46 -7.99
N LEU A 251 25.14 19.52 -8.74
CA LEU A 251 25.91 18.45 -9.38
C LEU A 251 26.98 18.98 -10.33
N VAL A 252 26.63 19.98 -11.16
CA VAL A 252 27.58 20.65 -12.07
C VAL A 252 28.72 21.33 -11.29
N ALA A 253 28.43 21.84 -10.10
CA ALA A 253 29.40 22.44 -9.19
C ALA A 253 30.15 21.43 -8.29
N GLN A 254 29.95 20.12 -8.49
CA GLN A 254 30.45 19.03 -7.63
C GLN A 254 30.00 19.15 -6.17
N ARG A 255 28.74 19.55 -5.96
CA ARG A 255 28.11 19.73 -4.64
C ARG A 255 26.94 18.78 -4.42
N GLY A 256 26.87 17.66 -5.15
CA GLY A 256 25.96 16.57 -4.80
C GLY A 256 26.25 16.07 -3.39
N LEU A 257 25.21 15.83 -2.58
CA LEU A 257 25.42 15.37 -1.20
C LEU A 257 25.73 13.89 -1.14
N LEU A 258 24.99 13.07 -1.89
CA LEU A 258 25.19 11.62 -1.91
C LEU A 258 26.15 11.24 -3.04
N HIS A 259 26.88 10.14 -2.86
CA HIS A 259 27.71 9.58 -3.94
C HIS A 259 26.87 9.31 -5.20
N SER A 260 25.73 8.65 -5.03
CA SER A 260 24.75 8.37 -6.11
C SER A 260 24.22 9.63 -6.82
N ASP A 261 24.19 10.78 -6.16
CA ASP A 261 23.83 12.05 -6.81
C ASP A 261 24.96 12.50 -7.74
N GLN A 262 26.18 12.54 -7.22
CA GLN A 262 27.33 13.04 -7.96
C GLN A 262 27.73 12.11 -9.11
N GLU A 263 27.40 10.82 -9.05
CA GLU A 263 27.53 9.86 -10.14
C GLU A 263 26.70 10.22 -11.39
N LEU A 264 25.66 11.05 -11.28
CA LEU A 264 24.92 11.55 -12.45
C LEU A 264 25.73 12.58 -13.26
N PHE A 265 26.74 13.21 -12.65
CA PHE A 265 27.62 14.19 -13.29
C PHE A 265 29.09 13.90 -12.94
N ASN A 266 29.62 12.85 -13.57
CA ASN A 266 30.96 12.33 -13.31
C ASN A 266 31.66 11.87 -14.61
N GLY A 267 31.41 12.56 -15.73
CA GLY A 267 31.95 12.18 -17.04
C GLY A 267 31.20 11.02 -17.70
N GLY A 268 29.95 10.79 -17.30
CA GLY A 268 29.13 9.65 -17.70
C GLY A 268 28.06 9.97 -18.73
N SER A 269 27.18 8.99 -18.99
CA SER A 269 26.11 9.12 -20.00
C SER A 269 25.01 10.12 -19.62
N GLN A 270 24.90 10.51 -18.35
CA GLN A 270 23.88 11.44 -17.85
C GLN A 270 24.35 12.91 -17.82
N ASP A 271 25.65 13.18 -18.01
CA ASP A 271 26.22 14.52 -17.91
C ASP A 271 25.50 15.56 -18.79
N ALA A 272 25.17 15.19 -20.02
CA ALA A 272 24.49 16.09 -20.96
C ALA A 272 23.09 16.48 -20.47
N LEU A 273 22.35 15.53 -19.90
CA LEU A 273 21.01 15.76 -19.37
C LEU A 273 21.06 16.58 -18.08
N VAL A 274 22.02 16.31 -17.19
CA VAL A 274 22.23 17.11 -15.99
C VAL A 274 22.52 18.58 -16.32
N ARG A 275 23.36 18.87 -17.33
CA ARG A 275 23.59 20.27 -17.80
C ARG A 275 22.33 20.92 -18.36
N GLN A 276 21.48 20.14 -19.03
CA GLN A 276 20.20 20.66 -19.52
C GLN A 276 19.27 21.01 -18.37
N TYR A 277 19.07 20.11 -17.42
CA TYR A 277 18.23 20.37 -16.25
C TYR A 277 18.78 21.50 -15.38
N SER A 278 20.10 21.64 -15.22
CA SER A 278 20.71 22.76 -14.48
C SER A 278 20.45 24.13 -15.13
N THR A 279 20.18 24.16 -16.44
CA THR A 279 19.96 25.40 -17.20
C THR A 279 18.48 25.69 -17.42
N TYR A 280 17.67 24.65 -17.62
CA TYR A 280 16.27 24.76 -18.04
C TYR A 280 15.36 24.10 -16.99
N ALA A 281 14.90 24.88 -16.01
CA ALA A 281 14.01 24.39 -14.95
C ALA A 281 12.72 23.77 -15.50
N GLU A 282 12.08 24.39 -16.50
CA GLU A 282 10.85 23.87 -17.11
C GLU A 282 11.02 22.49 -17.77
N LEU A 283 12.21 22.21 -18.31
CA LEU A 283 12.55 20.91 -18.90
C LEU A 283 12.61 19.84 -17.80
N PHE A 284 13.28 20.14 -16.68
CA PHE A 284 13.30 19.26 -15.50
C PHE A 284 11.90 19.02 -14.95
N GLU A 285 11.15 20.07 -14.66
CA GLU A 285 9.83 19.97 -14.04
C GLU A 285 8.86 19.12 -14.87
N ARG A 286 8.87 19.29 -16.20
CA ARG A 286 8.05 18.51 -17.11
C ARG A 286 8.45 17.04 -17.12
N ASP A 287 9.73 16.74 -17.26
CA ASP A 287 10.22 15.36 -17.34
C ASP A 287 10.07 14.66 -15.97
N PHE A 288 10.22 15.37 -14.85
CA PHE A 288 9.91 14.90 -13.50
C PHE A 288 8.42 14.52 -13.36
N ALA A 289 7.50 15.39 -13.78
CA ALA A 289 6.08 15.13 -13.75
C ALA A 289 5.70 13.86 -14.56
N GLN A 290 6.30 13.68 -15.74
CA GLN A 290 6.08 12.49 -16.57
C GLN A 290 6.64 11.22 -15.91
N ALA A 291 7.85 11.29 -15.35
CA ALA A 291 8.46 10.18 -14.65
C ALA A 291 7.68 9.79 -13.39
N MET A 292 7.11 10.75 -12.65
CA MET A 292 6.25 10.50 -11.49
C MET A 292 4.95 9.79 -11.87
N VAL A 293 4.32 10.14 -12.99
CA VAL A 293 3.13 9.43 -13.50
C VAL A 293 3.48 7.99 -13.85
N LYS A 294 4.62 7.76 -14.49
CA LYS A 294 5.07 6.42 -14.87
C LYS A 294 5.45 5.58 -13.65
N MET A 295 6.23 6.13 -12.72
CA MET A 295 6.59 5.48 -11.46
C MET A 295 5.33 5.10 -10.67
N GLY A 296 4.36 6.00 -10.58
CA GLY A 296 3.07 5.71 -9.95
C GLY A 296 2.28 4.58 -10.61
N SER A 297 2.63 4.16 -11.81
CA SER A 297 1.95 3.09 -12.56
C SER A 297 2.68 1.76 -12.50
N ILE A 298 3.72 1.62 -11.66
CA ILE A 298 4.45 0.37 -11.46
C ILE A 298 3.55 -0.65 -10.72
N SER A 299 3.28 -1.77 -11.39
CA SER A 299 2.63 -2.97 -10.85
C SER A 299 1.46 -2.73 -9.88
N PRO A 300 0.45 -1.89 -10.21
CA PRO A 300 -0.62 -1.58 -9.28
C PRO A 300 -1.54 -2.79 -9.07
N LEU A 301 -1.97 -3.01 -7.82
CA LEU A 301 -3.12 -3.86 -7.53
C LEU A 301 -4.40 -3.14 -7.97
N THR A 302 -5.25 -3.81 -8.74
CA THR A 302 -6.47 -3.21 -9.32
C THR A 302 -7.63 -4.21 -9.34
N GLY A 303 -8.85 -3.72 -9.60
CA GLY A 303 -10.03 -4.57 -9.66
C GLY A 303 -10.36 -5.20 -8.31
N THR A 304 -10.26 -6.53 -8.20
CA THR A 304 -10.47 -7.28 -6.96
C THR A 304 -9.18 -7.72 -6.27
N SER A 305 -8.01 -7.45 -6.86
CA SER A 305 -6.72 -7.75 -6.23
C SER A 305 -6.40 -6.74 -5.13
N GLY A 306 -6.00 -7.22 -3.95
CA GLY A 306 -5.79 -6.36 -2.77
C GLY A 306 -7.10 -5.87 -2.13
N GLU A 307 -6.99 -4.92 -1.21
CA GLU A 307 -8.10 -4.40 -0.42
C GLU A 307 -8.22 -2.86 -0.44
N ILE A 308 -9.23 -2.32 0.23
CA ILE A 308 -9.27 -0.91 0.62
C ILE A 308 -9.13 -0.89 2.14
N ARG A 309 -7.94 -0.61 2.65
CA ARG A 309 -7.71 -0.60 4.10
C ARG A 309 -8.43 0.58 4.74
N LEU A 310 -9.03 0.38 5.91
CA LEU A 310 -9.58 1.48 6.73
C LEU A 310 -8.51 2.20 7.54
N ASN A 311 -7.42 1.49 7.85
CA ASN A 311 -6.24 2.00 8.53
C ASN A 311 -5.01 1.54 7.75
N CYS A 312 -4.17 2.48 7.30
CA CYS A 312 -3.04 2.16 6.43
C CYS A 312 -1.93 1.34 7.11
N ARG A 313 -1.91 1.31 8.45
CA ARG A 313 -0.91 0.57 9.23
C ARG A 313 -1.31 -0.86 9.56
N LYS A 314 -2.61 -1.16 9.49
CA LYS A 314 -3.17 -2.45 9.90
C LYS A 314 -3.88 -3.09 8.71
N GLY A 315 -3.31 -4.19 8.23
CA GLY A 315 -4.03 -5.14 7.38
C GLY A 315 -4.50 -6.33 8.23
N LEU A 316 -5.61 -6.95 7.84
CA LEU A 316 -5.86 -8.35 8.22
C LEU A 316 -5.23 -9.22 7.13
N SER A 317 -4.31 -10.10 7.50
CA SER A 317 -3.77 -11.06 6.54
C SER A 317 -4.85 -12.05 6.09
N ALA A 318 -4.65 -12.72 4.94
CA ALA A 318 -5.55 -13.79 4.52
C ALA A 318 -5.67 -14.91 5.57
N GLN A 319 -4.58 -15.19 6.31
CA GLN A 319 -4.59 -16.11 7.44
C GLN A 319 -5.47 -15.60 8.59
N GLU A 320 -5.39 -14.31 8.92
CA GLU A 320 -6.19 -13.70 9.98
C GLU A 320 -7.68 -13.66 9.62
N MET A 321 -8.03 -13.35 8.38
CA MET A 321 -9.42 -13.43 7.90
C MET A 321 -9.95 -14.87 7.92
N THR A 322 -9.11 -15.83 7.52
CA THR A 322 -9.46 -17.26 7.61
C THR A 322 -9.68 -17.65 9.06
N ALA A 323 -8.76 -17.29 9.96
CA ALA A 323 -8.88 -17.54 11.39
C ALA A 323 -10.18 -16.96 11.95
N LEU A 324 -10.48 -15.68 11.67
CA LEU A 324 -11.70 -14.99 12.11
C LEU A 324 -12.99 -15.66 11.63
N SER A 325 -12.98 -16.33 10.47
CA SER A 325 -14.13 -17.10 9.98
C SER A 325 -14.47 -18.28 10.92
N GLY A 326 -13.49 -18.75 11.69
CA GLY A 326 -13.70 -19.69 12.80
C GLY A 326 -14.59 -19.15 13.92
N ALA A 327 -15.01 -17.88 13.93
CA ALA A 327 -16.08 -17.40 14.80
C ALA A 327 -17.39 -18.17 14.57
N HIS A 328 -17.59 -18.72 13.36
CA HIS A 328 -18.75 -19.54 12.99
C HIS A 328 -18.76 -20.94 13.64
N THR A 329 -17.78 -21.30 14.48
CA THR A 329 -17.91 -22.50 15.33
C THR A 329 -19.10 -22.39 16.31
N ILE A 330 -19.54 -21.18 16.66
CA ILE A 330 -20.76 -20.97 17.46
C ILE A 330 -21.73 -20.10 16.68
N GLY A 331 -23.01 -20.48 16.71
CA GLY A 331 -24.10 -19.65 16.20
C GLY A 331 -24.99 -20.38 15.21
N GLN A 332 -25.99 -19.65 14.72
CA GLN A 332 -26.99 -20.17 13.82
C GLN A 332 -27.23 -19.19 12.69
N ALA A 333 -27.49 -19.71 11.49
CA ALA A 333 -27.91 -18.93 10.35
C ALA A 333 -29.40 -19.17 10.06
N GLN A 334 -30.05 -18.13 9.57
CA GLN A 334 -31.40 -18.19 9.02
C GLN A 334 -31.38 -18.84 7.64
N CYS A 335 -32.40 -19.64 7.31
CA CYS A 335 -32.56 -20.35 6.04
C CYS A 335 -32.34 -19.43 4.82
N LYS A 336 -32.83 -18.19 4.87
CA LYS A 336 -32.62 -17.23 3.77
C LYS A 336 -31.14 -16.99 3.42
N ASN A 337 -30.22 -17.15 4.38
CA ASN A 337 -28.80 -16.90 4.20
C ASN A 337 -28.04 -18.09 3.60
N PHE A 338 -28.59 -19.32 3.66
CA PHE A 338 -27.94 -20.53 3.14
C PHE A 338 -28.77 -21.31 2.11
N ARG A 339 -30.01 -20.87 1.83
CA ARG A 339 -30.90 -21.57 0.90
C ARG A 339 -30.28 -21.74 -0.48
N ALA A 340 -29.70 -20.67 -1.04
CA ALA A 340 -29.07 -20.75 -2.36
C ALA A 340 -27.99 -21.84 -2.38
N HIS A 341 -27.12 -21.85 -1.35
CA HIS A 341 -26.03 -22.81 -1.22
C HIS A 341 -26.50 -24.27 -1.25
N ILE A 342 -27.47 -24.61 -0.40
CA ILE A 342 -27.93 -26.01 -0.30
C ILE A 342 -28.68 -26.50 -1.55
N TYR A 343 -29.25 -25.60 -2.36
CA TYR A 343 -30.03 -25.96 -3.55
C TYR A 343 -29.26 -25.88 -4.86
N ASN A 344 -28.31 -24.95 -4.97
CA ASN A 344 -27.71 -24.59 -6.25
C ASN A 344 -26.23 -24.95 -6.37
N ASP A 345 -25.51 -25.06 -5.25
CA ASP A 345 -24.06 -25.18 -5.28
C ASP A 345 -23.61 -26.65 -5.29
N THR A 346 -22.44 -26.90 -5.87
CA THR A 346 -21.87 -28.23 -6.07
C THR A 346 -20.78 -28.60 -5.07
N ASP A 347 -20.31 -27.63 -4.29
CA ASP A 347 -19.24 -27.74 -3.29
C ASP A 347 -19.75 -28.14 -1.89
N ILE A 348 -21.02 -28.54 -1.80
CA ILE A 348 -21.66 -29.00 -0.56
C ILE A 348 -21.92 -30.51 -0.57
N ASN A 349 -21.68 -31.16 0.56
CA ASN A 349 -21.94 -32.57 0.76
C ASN A 349 -23.44 -32.87 0.53
N PRO A 350 -23.81 -33.77 -0.40
CA PRO A 350 -25.21 -34.00 -0.76
C PRO A 350 -26.11 -34.44 0.40
N SER A 351 -25.58 -35.27 1.30
CA SER A 351 -26.31 -35.74 2.48
C SER A 351 -26.53 -34.61 3.49
N PHE A 352 -25.54 -33.72 3.64
CA PHE A 352 -25.66 -32.54 4.47
C PHE A 352 -26.69 -31.55 3.91
N ALA A 353 -26.62 -31.28 2.60
CA ALA A 353 -27.60 -30.44 1.91
C ALA A 353 -29.03 -31.00 2.07
N ALA A 354 -29.22 -32.31 1.87
CA ALA A 354 -30.51 -32.98 2.08
C ALA A 354 -31.02 -32.85 3.52
N LEU A 355 -30.13 -32.95 4.51
CA LEU A 355 -30.47 -32.74 5.92
C LEU A 355 -30.93 -31.29 6.17
N ARG A 356 -30.25 -30.29 5.60
CA ARG A 356 -30.61 -28.87 5.76
C ARG A 356 -31.93 -28.53 5.06
N LYS A 357 -32.20 -29.10 3.89
CA LYS A 357 -33.45 -28.89 3.13
C LYS A 357 -34.71 -29.28 3.93
N ARG A 358 -34.62 -30.23 4.86
CA ARG A 358 -35.75 -30.62 5.73
C ARG A 358 -36.28 -29.46 6.59
N ASN A 359 -35.38 -28.56 7.01
CA ASN A 359 -35.73 -27.40 7.83
C ASN A 359 -35.60 -26.07 7.05
N CYS A 360 -35.27 -26.12 5.76
CA CYS A 360 -35.12 -24.95 4.90
C CYS A 360 -35.68 -25.27 3.51
N PRO A 361 -37.01 -25.14 3.33
CA PRO A 361 -37.66 -25.43 2.06
C PRO A 361 -37.19 -24.50 0.92
N ALA A 362 -37.43 -24.92 -0.33
CA ALA A 362 -37.07 -24.17 -1.53
C ALA A 362 -37.75 -22.79 -1.61
N SER A 363 -38.89 -22.63 -0.93
CA SER A 363 -39.57 -21.35 -0.74
C SER A 363 -40.19 -21.28 0.66
N GLY A 364 -40.16 -20.10 1.28
CA GLY A 364 -40.64 -19.90 2.66
C GLY A 364 -39.68 -20.42 3.73
N GLY A 365 -40.09 -20.30 5.00
CA GLY A 365 -39.28 -20.73 6.16
C GLY A 365 -38.00 -19.92 6.37
N ASP A 366 -37.94 -18.68 5.89
CA ASP A 366 -36.73 -17.83 5.90
C ASP A 366 -36.07 -17.69 7.28
N THR A 367 -36.87 -17.71 8.35
CA THR A 367 -36.42 -17.55 9.73
C THR A 367 -35.96 -18.85 10.38
N ASN A 368 -36.13 -20.01 9.72
CA ASN A 368 -35.71 -21.28 10.28
C ASN A 368 -34.20 -21.28 10.50
N LEU A 369 -33.78 -21.75 11.68
CA LEU A 369 -32.39 -21.71 12.10
C LEU A 369 -31.69 -23.05 11.84
N ALA A 370 -30.43 -22.97 11.43
CA ALA A 370 -29.52 -24.10 11.38
C ALA A 370 -28.17 -23.69 12.00
N PRO A 371 -27.53 -24.56 12.78
CA PRO A 371 -26.22 -24.26 13.34
C PRO A 371 -25.15 -24.15 12.25
N LEU A 372 -24.27 -23.17 12.41
CA LEU A 372 -23.10 -22.97 11.55
C LEU A 372 -22.08 -24.11 11.74
N ASP A 373 -21.93 -24.59 12.98
CA ASP A 373 -21.22 -25.82 13.30
C ASP A 373 -22.17 -26.95 13.66
N VAL A 374 -22.19 -28.01 12.84
CA VAL A 374 -23.10 -29.14 13.04
C VAL A 374 -22.57 -30.22 13.98
N ARG A 375 -21.30 -30.15 14.39
CA ARG A 375 -20.67 -31.09 15.33
C ARG A 375 -20.77 -30.55 16.75
N THR A 376 -20.40 -29.29 16.95
CA THR A 376 -20.28 -28.67 18.28
C THR A 376 -20.96 -27.29 18.34
N PRO A 377 -22.28 -27.19 18.06
CA PRO A 377 -22.99 -25.92 17.83
C PRO A 377 -22.93 -24.88 18.96
N ASN A 378 -22.56 -25.32 20.18
CA ASN A 378 -22.51 -24.49 21.38
C ASN A 378 -21.11 -24.44 22.01
N ARG A 379 -20.06 -24.90 21.32
CA ARG A 379 -18.69 -24.94 21.85
C ARG A 379 -17.71 -24.39 20.83
N PHE A 380 -16.92 -23.41 21.24
CA PHE A 380 -15.86 -22.86 20.42
C PHE A 380 -14.70 -23.87 20.29
N GLY A 381 -14.17 -24.01 19.08
CA GLY A 381 -13.29 -25.11 18.69
C GLY A 381 -13.04 -25.10 17.18
N ASN A 382 -12.28 -26.09 16.70
CA ASN A 382 -11.90 -26.20 15.29
C ASN A 382 -12.80 -27.13 14.45
N ASP A 383 -13.89 -27.63 15.04
CA ASP A 383 -14.89 -28.46 14.38
C ASP A 383 -15.49 -27.77 13.13
N TYR A 384 -15.61 -26.44 13.15
CA TYR A 384 -15.94 -25.61 11.99
C TYR A 384 -15.08 -25.95 10.77
N TYR A 385 -13.75 -25.96 10.91
CA TYR A 385 -12.84 -26.30 9.81
C TYR A 385 -12.94 -27.78 9.42
N GLN A 386 -13.24 -28.67 10.37
CA GLN A 386 -13.51 -30.08 10.05
C GLN A 386 -14.80 -30.26 9.24
N ASN A 387 -15.78 -29.36 9.41
CA ASN A 387 -16.98 -29.31 8.58
C ASN A 387 -16.63 -28.83 7.17
N LEU A 388 -15.83 -27.77 7.02
CA LEU A 388 -15.39 -27.28 5.70
C LEU A 388 -14.64 -28.36 4.90
N VAL A 389 -13.69 -29.06 5.54
CA VAL A 389 -12.95 -30.18 4.94
C VAL A 389 -13.88 -31.31 4.49
N ALA A 390 -15.01 -31.49 5.17
CA ALA A 390 -16.03 -32.49 4.84
C ALA A 390 -17.12 -31.99 3.88
N GLN A 391 -16.96 -30.78 3.31
CA GLN A 391 -17.96 -30.08 2.49
C GLN A 391 -19.28 -29.86 3.24
N ARG A 392 -19.21 -29.52 4.53
CA ARG A 392 -20.37 -29.28 5.40
C ARG A 392 -20.41 -27.84 5.91
N GLY A 393 -19.78 -26.89 5.20
CA GLY A 393 -20.00 -25.47 5.42
C GLY A 393 -21.48 -25.13 5.19
N LEU A 394 -22.10 -24.40 6.11
CA LEU A 394 -23.51 -24.03 5.96
C LEU A 394 -23.68 -22.84 5.01
N LEU A 395 -22.76 -21.88 5.07
CA LEU A 395 -22.78 -20.69 4.21
C LEU A 395 -21.85 -20.94 3.02
N HIS A 396 -22.26 -20.50 1.82
CA HIS A 396 -21.42 -20.57 0.63
C HIS A 396 -20.06 -19.88 0.86
N SER A 397 -20.08 -18.67 1.45
CA SER A 397 -18.86 -17.92 1.80
C SER A 397 -17.86 -18.71 2.65
N ASP A 398 -18.37 -19.59 3.51
CA ASP A 398 -17.53 -20.38 4.40
C ASP A 398 -16.96 -21.60 3.67
N GLN A 399 -17.77 -22.24 2.82
CA GLN A 399 -17.32 -23.40 2.05
C GLN A 399 -16.27 -23.02 1.00
N GLU A 400 -16.31 -21.80 0.48
CA GLU A 400 -15.28 -21.24 -0.41
C GLU A 400 -13.88 -21.16 0.23
N LEU A 401 -13.76 -21.15 1.56
CA LEU A 401 -12.44 -21.25 2.22
C LEU A 401 -11.76 -22.61 1.96
N PHE A 402 -12.52 -23.62 1.53
CA PHE A 402 -12.04 -24.95 1.19
C PHE A 402 -12.70 -25.48 -0.09
N ASN A 403 -12.32 -24.88 -1.22
CA ASN A 403 -12.85 -25.20 -2.55
C ASN A 403 -11.75 -25.23 -3.63
N GLY A 404 -10.54 -25.69 -3.27
CA GLY A 404 -9.38 -25.75 -4.19
C GLY A 404 -8.62 -24.44 -4.31
N GLY A 405 -8.78 -23.55 -3.33
CA GLY A 405 -8.16 -22.22 -3.28
C GLY A 405 -6.84 -22.19 -2.51
N SER A 406 -6.29 -20.98 -2.33
CA SER A 406 -5.03 -20.78 -1.60
C SER A 406 -5.17 -20.96 -0.08
N GLN A 407 -6.40 -20.94 0.45
CA GLN A 407 -6.72 -21.12 1.87
C GLN A 407 -6.82 -22.59 2.29
N ASP A 408 -6.90 -23.54 1.34
CA ASP A 408 -7.11 -24.96 1.61
C ASP A 408 -6.08 -25.56 2.59
N ALA A 409 -4.80 -25.18 2.44
CA ALA A 409 -3.72 -25.65 3.31
C ALA A 409 -3.92 -25.20 4.77
N LEU A 410 -4.32 -23.94 4.96
CA LEU A 410 -4.55 -23.37 6.28
C LEU A 410 -5.80 -23.96 6.94
N VAL A 411 -6.89 -24.16 6.17
CA VAL A 411 -8.09 -24.84 6.66
C VAL A 411 -7.79 -26.27 7.12
N ARG A 412 -6.97 -27.03 6.38
CA ARG A 412 -6.51 -28.37 6.81
C ARG A 412 -5.73 -28.30 8.12
N GLN A 413 -4.85 -27.30 8.26
CA GLN A 413 -4.04 -27.12 9.45
C GLN A 413 -4.92 -26.81 10.67
N TYR A 414 -5.86 -25.87 10.56
CA TYR A 414 -6.80 -25.56 11.64
C TYR A 414 -7.71 -26.75 11.98
N SER A 415 -8.16 -27.53 10.98
CA SER A 415 -9.01 -28.70 11.22
C SER A 415 -8.36 -29.79 12.09
N THR A 416 -7.02 -29.87 12.11
CA THR A 416 -6.25 -30.87 12.86
C THR A 416 -5.52 -30.30 14.07
N ASN A 417 -5.31 -28.98 14.14
CA ASN A 417 -4.58 -28.32 15.22
C ASN A 417 -5.42 -27.23 15.90
N ALA A 418 -6.18 -27.63 16.93
CA ALA A 418 -7.04 -26.72 17.69
C ALA A 418 -6.26 -25.63 18.45
N ALA A 419 -5.04 -25.93 18.90
CA ALA A 419 -4.21 -24.96 19.64
C ALA A 419 -3.73 -23.83 18.73
N LEU A 420 -3.29 -24.16 17.51
CA LEU A 420 -2.91 -23.16 16.52
C LEU A 420 -4.10 -22.28 16.13
N PHE A 421 -5.25 -22.89 15.82
CA PHE A 421 -6.46 -22.12 15.52
C PHE A 421 -6.81 -21.15 16.67
N ALA A 422 -6.82 -21.63 17.92
CA ALA A 422 -7.16 -20.79 19.07
C ALA A 422 -6.20 -19.60 19.23
N SER A 423 -4.90 -19.84 19.05
CA SER A 423 -3.87 -18.79 19.08
C SER A 423 -4.08 -17.75 17.99
N ASP A 424 -4.21 -18.20 16.73
CA ASP A 424 -4.36 -17.31 15.58
C ASP A 424 -5.69 -16.53 15.62
N PHE A 425 -6.78 -17.19 16.04
CA PHE A 425 -8.08 -16.54 16.24
C PHE A 425 -8.00 -15.43 17.29
N ALA A 426 -7.38 -15.68 18.44
CA ALA A 426 -7.22 -14.68 19.47
C ALA A 426 -6.40 -13.48 18.97
N GLY A 427 -5.29 -13.73 18.26
CA GLY A 427 -4.47 -12.68 17.65
C GLY A 427 -5.25 -11.85 16.63
N ALA A 428 -6.02 -12.51 15.75
CA ALA A 428 -6.83 -11.83 14.74
C ALA A 428 -7.99 -11.03 15.36
N MET A 429 -8.62 -11.52 16.42
CA MET A 429 -9.67 -10.79 17.16
C MET A 429 -9.15 -9.51 17.81
N VAL A 430 -7.94 -9.54 18.38
CA VAL A 430 -7.29 -8.33 18.92
C VAL A 430 -7.02 -7.32 17.81
N LYS A 431 -6.51 -7.78 16.65
CA LYS A 431 -6.28 -6.91 15.48
C LYS A 431 -7.57 -6.29 14.98
N MET A 432 -8.61 -7.10 14.79
CA MET A 432 -9.94 -6.66 14.35
C MET A 432 -10.56 -5.64 15.33
N GLY A 433 -10.49 -5.90 16.64
CA GLY A 433 -10.96 -4.97 17.67
C GLY A 433 -10.20 -3.65 17.72
N SER A 434 -8.99 -3.62 17.12
CA SER A 434 -8.14 -2.44 17.04
C SER A 434 -8.29 -1.66 15.72
N ILE A 435 -9.25 -2.05 14.87
CA ILE A 435 -9.60 -1.34 13.64
C ILE A 435 -10.49 -0.15 14.01
N SER A 436 -9.90 1.04 13.97
CA SER A 436 -10.61 2.32 14.12
C SER A 436 -11.50 2.48 15.37
N PRO A 437 -11.03 2.13 16.59
CA PRO A 437 -11.79 2.44 17.80
C PRO A 437 -11.91 3.97 17.97
N LEU A 438 -13.10 4.44 18.36
CA LEU A 438 -13.29 5.84 18.76
C LEU A 438 -12.54 6.08 20.08
N THR A 439 -11.65 7.08 20.11
CA THR A 439 -10.87 7.43 21.29
C THR A 439 -11.00 8.91 21.63
N GLY A 440 -10.75 9.26 22.89
CA GLY A 440 -10.83 10.65 23.36
C GLY A 440 -12.21 11.26 23.16
N THR A 441 -12.25 12.48 22.63
CA THR A 441 -13.48 13.23 22.35
C THR A 441 -14.21 12.79 21.08
N SER A 442 -13.63 11.87 20.31
CA SER A 442 -14.25 11.32 19.08
C SER A 442 -15.36 10.28 19.37
N GLY A 443 -15.57 9.94 20.65
CA GLY A 443 -16.63 9.06 21.11
C GLY A 443 -17.04 9.39 22.54
N GLU A 444 -17.96 8.59 23.08
CA GLU A 444 -18.40 8.71 24.47
C GLU A 444 -18.47 7.35 25.14
N ILE A 445 -18.27 7.32 26.46
CA ILE A 445 -18.53 6.14 27.28
C ILE A 445 -20.04 6.13 27.57
N ARG A 446 -20.76 5.29 26.83
CA ARG A 446 -22.22 5.18 26.98
C ARG A 446 -22.57 4.53 28.32
N LEU A 447 -23.48 5.17 29.05
CA LEU A 447 -24.11 4.58 30.24
C LEU A 447 -25.11 3.47 29.86
N ASN A 448 -25.59 3.49 28.61
CA ASN A 448 -26.45 2.46 28.05
C ASN A 448 -25.99 2.11 26.63
N CYS A 449 -25.53 0.87 26.40
CA CYS A 449 -24.98 0.46 25.10
C CYS A 449 -25.95 0.60 23.91
N ARG A 450 -27.26 0.74 24.16
CA ARG A 450 -28.29 0.87 23.11
C ARG A 450 -28.54 2.31 22.64
N LYS A 451 -28.00 3.32 23.32
CA LYS A 451 -28.22 4.73 22.98
C LYS A 451 -27.04 5.61 23.34
N VAL A 452 -26.95 6.77 22.70
CA VAL A 452 -25.99 7.81 23.08
C VAL A 452 -26.37 8.43 24.44
N ASN A 453 -25.40 8.98 25.17
CA ASN A 453 -25.75 9.79 26.35
C ASN A 453 -26.41 11.10 25.85
N GLY A 454 -27.44 11.53 26.57
CA GLY A 454 -28.24 12.71 26.24
C GLY A 454 -27.78 13.95 26.98
#